data_AF-A0A7I4BQN8-F1
#
_entry.id   AF-A0A7I4BQN8-F1
#
_cell.length_a   1.000
_cell.length_b   1.000
_cell.length_c   1.000
_cell.angle_alpha   90.00
_cell.angle_beta   90.00
_cell.angle_gamma   90.00
#
_symmetry.space_group_name_H-M   'P 1'
#
loop_
_entity.id
_entity.type
_entity.pdbx_description
1 polymer ?
#
loop_
_entity_poly.entity_id
_entity_poly.type
_entity_poly.pdbx_seq_one_letter_code
_entity_poly.pdbx_strand_id
1 'polypeptide(L)'
;MVVPQRPNPQAGGETCAETCINVFFQKVLKLAAVRIRNLCERLQQSQQVVERVNRALHHALNHETGLFFNRHIDQIILCCVYGICKVSKVNVTFRDIIYHYRKQPQCKPYVFRNVLLDGSVVWRSGKAGQETGDIIRFYNEVFVPSTKSFLLQVGSSAGVAVPSSVGVPYERNQGEGDPLSW
;
A
#
# COMPACT_ATOMS: atom_id res chain seq x y z
N MET A 1 -35.11 20.11 -49.04
CA MET A 1 -35.23 19.10 -47.96
C MET A 1 -33.88 19.03 -47.26
N VAL A 2 -33.78 19.52 -46.03
CA VAL A 2 -32.52 19.53 -45.25
C VAL A 2 -32.54 18.31 -44.33
N VAL A 3 -31.54 17.44 -44.49
CA VAL A 3 -31.35 16.25 -43.64
C VAL A 3 -30.84 16.73 -42.27
N PRO A 4 -31.43 16.31 -41.14
CA PRO A 4 -30.91 16.71 -39.83
C PRO A 4 -29.59 15.97 -39.58
N GLN A 5 -28.52 16.74 -39.41
CA GLN A 5 -27.23 16.19 -38.98
C GLN A 5 -27.34 15.69 -37.54
N ARG A 6 -26.87 14.47 -37.29
CA ARG A 6 -26.74 13.89 -35.95
C ARG A 6 -25.74 14.73 -35.13
N PRO A 7 -26.01 15.01 -33.85
CA PRO A 7 -25.06 15.71 -33.00
C PRO A 7 -23.77 14.88 -32.83
N ASN A 8 -22.64 15.56 -32.97
CA ASN A 8 -21.29 15.01 -32.82
C ASN A 8 -21.05 14.54 -31.37
N PRO A 9 -20.53 13.33 -31.09
CA PRO A 9 -20.29 12.85 -29.72
C PRO A 9 -19.08 13.48 -29.02
N GLN A 10 -18.38 14.42 -29.64
CA GLN A 10 -17.23 15.11 -29.04
C GLN A 10 -17.67 16.31 -28.19
N ALA A 11 -18.35 16.01 -27.09
CA ALA A 11 -18.43 16.91 -25.93
C ALA A 11 -18.06 16.07 -24.71
N GLY A 12 -16.76 15.81 -24.57
CA GLY A 12 -16.17 15.18 -23.39
C GLY A 12 -16.21 16.12 -22.19
N GLY A 13 -17.41 16.40 -21.69
CA GLY A 13 -17.57 16.97 -20.36
C GLY A 13 -17.33 15.88 -19.35
N GLU A 14 -16.39 16.10 -18.41
CA GLU A 14 -16.25 15.24 -17.23
C GLU A 14 -17.64 15.06 -16.60
N THR A 15 -18.03 13.80 -16.41
CA THR A 15 -19.32 13.50 -15.79
C THR A 15 -19.28 13.89 -14.32
N CYS A 16 -20.42 14.27 -13.75
CA CYS A 16 -20.53 14.53 -12.30
C CYS A 16 -19.99 13.36 -11.46
N ALA A 17 -20.14 12.12 -11.96
CA ALA A 17 -19.60 10.91 -11.33
C ALA A 17 -18.06 10.90 -11.29
N GLU A 18 -17.40 11.21 -12.41
CA GLU A 18 -15.94 11.31 -12.48
C GLU A 18 -15.41 12.39 -11.53
N THR A 19 -16.04 13.57 -11.50
CA THR A 19 -15.68 14.63 -10.57
C THR A 19 -15.83 14.18 -9.11
N CYS A 20 -16.93 13.50 -8.77
CA CYS A 20 -17.17 12.99 -7.41
C CYS A 20 -16.10 11.97 -6.99
N ILE A 21 -15.76 11.04 -7.87
CA ILE A 21 -14.72 10.02 -7.63
C ILE A 21 -13.36 10.70 -7.44
N ASN A 22 -13.01 11.66 -8.30
CA ASN A 22 -11.76 12.41 -8.20
C ASN A 22 -11.63 13.15 -6.86
N VAL A 23 -12.67 13.85 -6.42
CA VAL A 23 -12.70 14.54 -5.12
C VAL A 23 -12.56 13.55 -3.96
N PHE A 24 -13.24 12.41 -4.04
CA PHE A 24 -13.13 11.35 -3.04
C PHE A 24 -11.70 10.82 -2.93
N PHE A 25 -11.08 10.42 -4.05
CA PHE A 25 -9.71 9.93 -4.08
C PHE A 25 -8.72 10.98 -3.55
N GLN A 26 -8.87 12.25 -3.94
CA GLN A 26 -8.02 13.31 -3.41
C GLN A 26 -8.10 13.44 -1.88
N LYS A 27 -9.30 13.34 -1.30
CA LYS A 27 -9.48 13.37 0.16
C LYS A 27 -8.84 12.15 0.82
N VAL A 28 -9.03 10.96 0.25
CA VAL A 28 -8.44 9.71 0.74
C VAL A 28 -6.91 9.79 0.72
N LEU A 29 -6.32 10.23 -0.39
CA LEU A 29 -4.87 10.37 -0.53
C LEU A 29 -4.29 11.42 0.42
N LYS A 30 -4.97 12.58 0.60
CA LYS A 30 -4.55 13.60 1.57
C LYS A 30 -4.57 13.07 3.00
N LEU A 31 -5.64 12.38 3.39
CA LEU A 31 -5.75 11.74 4.71
C LEU A 31 -4.63 10.71 4.93
N ALA A 32 -4.39 9.86 3.93
CA ALA A 32 -3.37 8.85 4.00
C ALA A 32 -1.96 9.44 4.08
N ALA A 33 -1.67 10.51 3.32
CA ALA A 33 -0.39 11.21 3.38
C ALA A 33 -0.11 11.79 4.78
N VAL A 34 -1.13 12.33 5.46
CA VAL A 34 -1.00 12.78 6.85
C VAL A 34 -0.68 11.61 7.78
N ARG A 35 -1.36 10.47 7.63
CA ARG A 35 -1.12 9.27 8.44
C ARG A 35 0.27 8.67 8.21
N ILE A 36 0.70 8.59 6.94
CA ILE A 36 2.04 8.15 6.54
C ILE A 36 3.08 9.05 7.17
N ARG A 37 2.97 10.37 7.01
CA ARG A 37 3.95 11.32 7.55
C ARG A 37 4.11 11.15 9.06
N ASN A 38 3.00 11.16 9.81
CA ASN A 38 3.03 10.96 11.27
C ASN A 38 3.64 9.61 11.69
N LEU A 39 3.40 8.54 10.92
CA LEU A 39 3.93 7.22 11.22
C LEU A 39 5.44 7.15 10.94
N CYS A 40 5.85 7.61 9.76
CA CYS A 40 7.24 7.63 9.32
C CYS A 40 8.11 8.56 10.18
N GLU A 41 7.61 9.73 10.61
CA GLU A 41 8.30 10.62 11.55
C GLU A 41 8.60 9.91 12.88
N ARG A 42 7.61 9.18 13.42
CA ARG A 42 7.79 8.42 14.67
C ARG A 42 8.74 7.23 14.52
N LEU A 43 8.80 6.65 13.32
CA LEU A 43 9.75 5.62 12.93
C LEU A 43 11.12 6.20 12.50
N GLN A 44 11.33 7.51 12.61
CA GLN A 44 12.58 8.20 12.23
C GLN A 44 12.98 7.97 10.76
N GLN A 45 12.01 7.88 9.86
CA GLN A 45 12.25 7.67 8.44
C GLN A 45 12.53 8.99 7.71
N SER A 46 13.37 8.93 6.68
CA SER A 46 13.72 10.10 5.88
C SER A 46 12.56 10.56 4.99
N GLN A 47 12.59 11.84 4.58
CA GLN A 47 11.61 12.39 3.64
C GLN A 47 11.56 11.61 2.32
N GLN A 48 12.70 11.10 1.85
CA GLN A 48 12.78 10.23 0.68
C GLN A 48 11.99 8.93 0.86
N VAL A 49 12.03 8.31 2.04
CA VAL A 49 11.21 7.13 2.35
C VAL A 49 9.72 7.50 2.36
N VAL A 50 9.36 8.63 2.99
CA VAL A 50 7.97 9.12 3.03
C VAL A 50 7.40 9.31 1.62
N GLU A 51 8.16 9.91 0.71
CA GLU A 51 7.74 10.11 -0.68
C GLU A 51 7.56 8.78 -1.42
N ARG A 52 8.49 7.84 -1.24
CA ARG A 52 8.38 6.49 -1.84
C ARG A 52 7.19 5.72 -1.29
N VAL A 53 6.88 5.83 0.00
CA VAL A 53 5.66 5.24 0.61
C VAL A 53 4.39 5.86 0.02
N ASN A 54 4.34 7.19 -0.14
CA ASN A 54 3.19 7.83 -0.79
C ASN A 54 3.03 7.35 -2.24
N ARG A 55 4.13 7.21 -3.00
CA ARG A 55 4.10 6.65 -4.36
C ARG A 55 3.58 5.21 -4.38
N ALA A 56 4.02 4.37 -3.43
CA ALA A 56 3.53 3.00 -3.29
C ALA A 56 2.04 2.95 -2.96
N LEU A 57 1.55 3.82 -2.07
CA LEU A 57 0.12 3.89 -1.75
C LEU A 57 -0.69 4.35 -2.96
N HIS A 58 -0.24 5.40 -3.66
CA HIS A 58 -0.92 5.89 -4.88
C HIS A 58 -1.00 4.78 -5.93
N HIS A 59 0.08 4.03 -6.14
CA HIS A 59 0.07 2.90 -7.05
C HIS A 59 -0.93 1.82 -6.60
N ALA A 60 -0.88 1.41 -5.33
CA ALA A 60 -1.78 0.40 -4.79
C ALA A 60 -3.27 0.79 -4.91
N LEU A 61 -3.61 2.06 -4.72
CA LEU A 61 -5.00 2.52 -4.81
C LEU A 61 -5.50 2.73 -6.25
N ASN A 62 -4.61 3.01 -7.20
CA ASN A 62 -4.99 3.30 -8.59
C ASN A 62 -4.87 2.09 -9.53
N HIS A 63 -3.89 1.22 -9.31
CA HIS A 63 -3.56 0.11 -10.21
C HIS A 63 -3.91 -1.24 -9.59
N GLU A 64 -3.72 -1.38 -8.27
CA GLU A 64 -4.02 -2.61 -7.53
C GLU A 64 -5.32 -2.47 -6.71
N THR A 65 -6.37 -1.92 -7.32
CA THR A 65 -7.63 -1.51 -6.63
C THR A 65 -8.27 -2.63 -5.79
N GLY A 66 -8.08 -3.89 -6.19
CA GLY A 66 -8.51 -5.07 -5.43
C GLY A 66 -7.87 -5.17 -4.04
N LEU A 67 -6.67 -4.61 -3.83
CA LEU A 67 -6.04 -4.52 -2.50
C LEU A 67 -6.86 -3.67 -1.54
N PHE A 68 -7.56 -2.64 -2.02
CA PHE A 68 -8.34 -1.77 -1.15
C PHE A 68 -9.79 -2.27 -0.93
N PHE A 69 -10.32 -3.08 -1.85
CA PHE A 69 -11.69 -3.58 -1.76
C PHE A 69 -11.94 -4.37 -0.46
N ASN A 70 -13.01 -4.01 0.26
CA ASN A 70 -13.40 -4.58 1.55
C ASN A 70 -12.29 -4.58 2.62
N ARG A 71 -11.32 -3.66 2.51
CA ARG A 71 -10.19 -3.52 3.42
C ARG A 71 -10.05 -2.10 3.94
N HIS A 72 -9.44 -1.97 5.10
CA HIS A 72 -9.19 -0.68 5.73
C HIS A 72 -7.96 -0.02 5.11
N ILE A 73 -8.00 1.27 4.81
CA ILE A 73 -6.87 1.96 4.17
C ILE A 73 -5.57 1.85 4.98
N ASP A 74 -5.66 1.84 6.30
CA ASP A 74 -4.46 1.71 7.13
C ASP A 74 -3.79 0.33 6.96
N GLN A 75 -4.50 -0.74 6.55
CA GLN A 75 -3.85 -2.01 6.19
C GLN A 75 -2.87 -1.80 5.03
N ILE A 76 -3.30 -1.05 4.02
CA ILE A 76 -2.49 -0.73 2.83
C ILE A 76 -1.33 0.21 3.21
N ILE A 77 -1.59 1.22 4.05
CA ILE A 77 -0.55 2.12 4.54
C ILE A 77 0.56 1.36 5.28
N LEU A 78 0.21 0.49 6.24
CA LEU A 78 1.20 -0.26 7.01
C LEU A 78 2.03 -1.20 6.10
N CYS A 79 1.39 -1.84 5.12
CA CYS A 79 2.08 -2.66 4.11
C CYS A 79 3.00 -1.84 3.19
N CYS A 80 2.58 -0.65 2.73
CA CYS A 80 3.43 0.25 1.94
C CYS A 80 4.66 0.72 2.74
N VAL A 81 4.48 1.09 4.01
CA VAL A 81 5.59 1.49 4.89
C VAL A 81 6.60 0.34 5.02
N TYR A 82 6.13 -0.85 5.38
CA TYR A 82 7.01 -2.01 5.52
C TYR A 82 7.70 -2.37 4.20
N GLY A 83 6.95 -2.47 3.10
CA GLY A 83 7.47 -2.83 1.79
C GLY A 83 8.57 -1.87 1.30
N ILE A 84 8.37 -0.56 1.45
CA ILE A 84 9.37 0.45 1.07
C ILE A 84 10.60 0.41 1.98
N CYS A 85 10.42 0.25 3.30
CA CYS A 85 11.56 0.11 4.22
C CYS A 85 12.38 -1.15 3.86
N LYS A 86 11.71 -2.28 3.59
CA LYS A 86 12.36 -3.55 3.22
C LYS A 86 13.19 -3.41 1.94
N VAL A 87 12.63 -2.88 0.84
CA VAL A 87 13.41 -2.71 -0.42
C VAL A 87 14.47 -1.62 -0.33
N SER A 88 14.30 -0.66 0.59
CA SER A 88 15.31 0.38 0.88
C SER A 88 16.39 -0.10 1.86
N LYS A 89 16.37 -1.37 2.28
CA LYS A 89 17.29 -1.96 3.25
C LYS A 89 17.32 -1.22 4.60
N VAL A 90 16.18 -0.63 4.99
CA VAL A 90 16.00 0.01 6.29
C VAL A 90 15.37 -1.00 7.25
N ASN A 91 15.97 -1.14 8.44
CA ASN A 91 15.52 -2.09 9.45
C ASN A 91 14.27 -1.56 10.19
N VAL A 92 13.09 -1.87 9.68
CA VAL A 92 11.79 -1.59 10.30
C VAL A 92 10.94 -2.84 10.26
N THR A 93 10.47 -3.31 11.42
CA THR A 93 9.62 -4.49 11.51
C THR A 93 8.13 -4.12 11.55
N PHE A 94 7.25 -5.08 11.25
CA PHE A 94 5.81 -4.90 11.49
C PHE A 94 5.51 -4.62 12.96
N ARG A 95 6.30 -5.14 13.90
CA ARG A 95 6.16 -4.85 15.33
C ARG A 95 6.38 -3.36 15.62
N ASP A 96 7.43 -2.77 15.04
CA ASP A 96 7.73 -1.34 15.19
C ASP A 96 6.63 -0.47 14.58
N ILE A 97 6.22 -0.83 13.36
CA ILE A 97 5.14 -0.16 12.63
C ILE A 97 3.84 -0.18 13.44
N ILE A 98 3.43 -1.35 13.94
CA ILE A 98 2.21 -1.50 14.74
C ILE A 98 2.33 -0.74 16.07
N TYR A 99 3.50 -0.75 16.71
CA TYR A 99 3.75 -0.01 17.94
C TYR A 99 3.52 1.50 17.76
N HIS A 100 3.99 2.09 16.67
CA HIS A 100 3.78 3.51 16.40
C HIS A 100 2.40 3.82 15.82
N TYR A 101 1.81 2.90 15.05
CA TYR A 101 0.43 3.03 14.56
C TYR A 101 -0.59 3.12 15.70
N ARG A 102 -0.39 2.36 16.79
CA ARG A 102 -1.23 2.42 18.00
C ARG A 102 -1.31 3.80 18.65
N LYS A 103 -0.39 4.70 18.34
CA LYS A 103 -0.36 6.08 18.85
C LYS A 103 -1.17 7.05 17.97
N GLN A 104 -1.73 6.59 16.85
CA GLN A 104 -2.58 7.40 15.99
C GLN A 104 -4.06 7.33 16.44
N PRO A 105 -4.82 8.44 16.36
CA PRO A 105 -6.17 8.52 16.92
C PRO A 105 -7.17 7.57 16.27
N GLN A 106 -6.98 7.23 14.99
CA GLN A 106 -7.86 6.31 14.26
C GLN A 106 -7.51 4.83 14.45
N CYS A 107 -6.47 4.49 15.22
CA CYS A 107 -6.01 3.11 15.35
C CYS A 107 -7.13 2.18 15.84
N LYS A 108 -7.32 1.06 15.13
CA LYS A 108 -8.21 -0.03 15.55
C LYS A 108 -7.45 -1.36 15.52
N PRO A 109 -7.55 -2.21 16.56
CA PRO A 109 -6.80 -3.48 16.60
C PRO A 109 -7.07 -4.43 15.42
N TYR A 110 -8.28 -4.41 14.85
CA TYR A 110 -8.62 -5.27 13.71
C TYR A 110 -7.76 -4.96 12.47
N VAL A 111 -7.27 -3.72 12.32
CA VAL A 111 -6.44 -3.30 11.19
C VAL A 111 -5.20 -4.18 11.04
N PHE A 112 -4.65 -4.72 12.14
CA PHE A 112 -3.48 -5.57 12.08
C PHE A 112 -3.68 -7.00 12.61
N ARG A 113 -4.82 -7.31 13.23
CA ARG A 113 -5.13 -8.65 13.76
C ARG A 113 -6.07 -9.46 12.87
N ASN A 114 -6.92 -8.80 12.10
CA ASN A 114 -8.01 -9.43 11.36
C ASN A 114 -8.17 -8.72 10.00
N VAL A 115 -7.37 -9.16 9.03
CA VAL A 115 -7.24 -8.62 7.69
C VAL A 115 -7.73 -9.66 6.69
N LEU A 116 -8.63 -9.25 5.81
CA LEU A 116 -9.17 -10.10 4.76
C LEU A 116 -8.06 -10.55 3.80
N LEU A 117 -7.92 -11.86 3.60
CA LEU A 117 -6.95 -12.45 2.66
C LEU A 117 -7.58 -12.67 1.28
N ASP A 118 -8.82 -13.16 1.25
CA ASP A 118 -9.54 -13.42 0.01
C ASP A 118 -10.32 -12.17 -0.47
N GLY A 119 -9.77 -11.50 -1.48
CA GLY A 119 -10.47 -10.45 -2.23
C GLY A 119 -11.28 -10.99 -3.41
N SER A 120 -11.21 -12.29 -3.70
CA SER A 120 -12.01 -12.94 -4.74
C SER A 120 -13.42 -13.20 -4.22
N VAL A 121 -14.23 -12.14 -4.25
CA VAL A 121 -15.69 -12.26 -4.40
C VAL A 121 -16.00 -12.83 -5.78
N VAL A 122 -15.50 -14.04 -6.09
CA VAL A 122 -16.34 -14.94 -6.86
C VAL A 122 -17.35 -15.44 -5.84
N TRP A 123 -18.61 -15.14 -6.13
CA TRP A 123 -19.83 -15.68 -5.55
C TRP A 123 -19.86 -17.21 -5.61
N ARG A 124 -18.85 -17.89 -5.05
CA ARG A 124 -18.81 -19.34 -4.92
C ARG A 124 -19.74 -19.70 -3.79
N SER A 125 -21.00 -19.81 -4.20
CA SER A 125 -22.01 -20.73 -3.71
C SER A 125 -21.57 -21.54 -2.49
N GLY A 126 -22.15 -21.20 -1.34
CA GLY A 126 -22.32 -22.10 -0.20
C GLY A 126 -21.03 -22.61 0.45
N LYS A 127 -20.67 -22.01 1.59
CA LYS A 127 -19.64 -22.47 2.55
C LYS A 127 -18.17 -22.24 2.15
N ALA A 128 -17.70 -21.01 2.30
CA ALA A 128 -16.43 -20.73 2.95
C ALA A 128 -16.53 -19.35 3.60
N GLY A 129 -16.25 -19.24 4.90
CA GLY A 129 -16.18 -17.92 5.55
C GLY A 129 -15.10 -17.07 4.86
N GLN A 130 -15.27 -15.75 4.86
CA GLN A 130 -14.22 -14.84 4.42
C GLN A 130 -12.94 -15.15 5.21
N GLU A 131 -11.89 -15.63 4.53
CA GLU A 131 -10.65 -15.99 5.21
C GLU A 131 -9.91 -14.73 5.65
N THR A 132 -9.55 -14.69 6.93
CA THR A 132 -8.85 -13.56 7.52
C THR A 132 -7.56 -14.02 8.21
N GLY A 133 -6.53 -13.18 8.12
CA GLY A 133 -5.25 -13.38 8.81
C GLY A 133 -4.79 -12.10 9.51
N ASP A 134 -3.61 -12.12 10.13
CA ASP A 134 -2.99 -10.89 10.59
C ASP A 134 -2.39 -10.08 9.42
N ILE A 135 -1.90 -8.88 9.70
CA ILE A 135 -1.33 -8.00 8.68
C ILE A 135 -0.10 -8.58 7.99
N ILE A 136 0.64 -9.47 8.67
CA ILE A 136 1.86 -10.07 8.12
C ILE A 136 1.45 -11.13 7.10
N ARG A 137 0.46 -11.96 7.43
CA ARG A 137 -0.12 -12.94 6.51
C ARG A 137 -0.71 -12.25 5.28
N PHE A 138 -1.49 -11.18 5.46
CA PHE A 138 -1.98 -10.35 4.36
C PHE A 138 -0.85 -9.77 3.51
N TYR A 139 0.21 -9.25 4.16
CA TYR A 139 1.34 -8.68 3.44
C TYR A 139 2.01 -9.72 2.53
N ASN A 140 2.29 -10.90 3.08
CA ASN A 140 3.00 -11.95 2.36
C ASN A 140 2.15 -12.63 1.28
N GLU A 141 0.90 -12.97 1.60
CA GLU A 141 0.03 -13.77 0.72
C GLU A 141 -0.71 -12.93 -0.33
N VAL A 142 -0.91 -11.63 -0.09
CA VAL A 142 -1.76 -10.79 -0.95
C VAL A 142 -1.04 -9.54 -1.43
N PHE A 143 -0.49 -8.74 -0.51
CA PHE A 143 0.06 -7.43 -0.88
C PHE A 143 1.33 -7.53 -1.74
N VAL A 144 2.29 -8.39 -1.36
CA VAL A 144 3.54 -8.57 -2.11
C VAL A 144 3.30 -9.11 -3.51
N PRO A 145 2.52 -10.19 -3.72
CA PRO A 145 2.20 -10.67 -5.06
C PRO A 145 1.68 -9.59 -6.02
N SER A 146 0.83 -8.68 -5.52
CA SER A 146 0.28 -7.57 -6.32
C SER A 146 1.25 -6.41 -6.54
N THR A 147 2.14 -6.09 -5.58
CA THR A 147 2.91 -4.83 -5.62
C THR A 147 4.41 -5.00 -5.85
N LYS A 148 4.93 -6.24 -5.86
CA LYS A 148 6.37 -6.55 -5.90
C LYS A 148 7.13 -5.82 -7.01
N SER A 149 6.62 -5.86 -8.24
CA SER A 149 7.27 -5.25 -9.41
C SER A 149 7.46 -3.74 -9.19
N PHE A 150 6.42 -3.06 -8.72
CA PHE A 150 6.46 -1.63 -8.43
C PHE A 150 7.38 -1.29 -7.25
N LEU A 151 7.32 -2.06 -6.15
CA LEU A 151 8.18 -1.83 -4.98
C LEU A 151 9.67 -1.91 -5.36
N LEU A 152 10.05 -2.89 -6.18
CA LEU A 152 11.42 -3.01 -6.68
C LEU A 152 11.81 -1.85 -7.59
N GLN A 153 10.92 -1.38 -8.46
CA GLN A 153 11.18 -0.22 -9.32
C GLN A 153 11.39 1.06 -8.50
N VAL A 154 10.56 1.30 -7.49
CA VAL A 154 10.66 2.47 -6.61
C VAL A 154 11.90 2.39 -5.70
N GLY A 155 12.27 1.19 -5.25
CA GLY A 155 13.51 0.96 -4.49
C GLY A 155 14.76 1.18 -5.34
N SER A 156 14.75 0.74 -6.60
CA SER A 156 15.86 0.86 -7.55
C SER A 156 16.01 2.24 -8.18
N SER A 157 15.01 3.11 -8.07
CA SER A 157 15.07 4.51 -8.56
C SER A 157 16.06 5.40 -7.79
N ALA A 158 16.99 4.80 -7.05
CA ALA A 158 18.15 5.43 -6.44
C ALA A 158 19.40 5.21 -7.32
N GLY A 159 19.50 5.94 -8.42
CA GLY A 159 20.76 6.17 -9.13
C GLY A 159 20.74 7.64 -9.57
N VAL A 160 21.44 8.55 -8.91
CA VAL A 160 22.90 8.69 -8.90
C VAL A 160 23.41 9.15 -7.52
N ALA A 161 24.35 8.40 -6.91
CA ALA A 161 25.62 8.91 -6.34
C ALA A 161 26.40 7.83 -5.54
N VAL A 162 27.55 7.45 -6.10
CA VAL A 162 28.88 7.10 -5.51
C VAL A 162 29.02 6.01 -4.42
N PRO A 163 29.99 5.08 -4.54
CA PRO A 163 30.19 3.98 -3.58
C PRO A 163 31.02 4.42 -2.37
N SER A 164 30.65 3.95 -1.18
CA SER A 164 31.60 3.79 -0.07
C SER A 164 31.36 2.49 0.67
N SER A 165 32.45 1.72 0.69
CA SER A 165 32.76 0.53 1.45
C SER A 165 32.54 0.69 2.96
N VAL A 166 32.06 -0.38 3.61
CA VAL A 166 32.79 -1.21 4.59
C VAL A 166 31.73 -2.04 5.35
N GLY A 167 31.95 -3.36 5.38
CA GLY A 167 31.01 -4.35 5.89
C GLY A 167 30.98 -4.48 7.42
N VAL A 168 29.87 -5.03 7.90
CA VAL A 168 29.74 -5.69 9.20
C VAL A 168 28.92 -6.98 8.98
N PRO A 169 29.33 -8.15 9.51
CA PRO A 169 28.57 -9.38 9.32
C PRO A 169 27.29 -9.38 10.18
N TYR A 170 26.19 -9.86 9.61
CA TYR A 170 24.88 -9.98 10.26
C TYR A 170 24.74 -11.36 10.92
N GLU A 171 24.55 -11.41 12.24
CA GLU A 171 24.15 -12.63 12.94
C GLU A 171 22.64 -12.91 12.70
N ARG A 172 22.38 -14.09 12.16
CA ARG A 172 21.05 -14.63 11.82
C ARG A 172 20.45 -15.28 13.07
N ASN A 173 19.37 -14.73 13.60
CA ASN A 173 18.56 -15.42 14.61
C ASN A 173 17.45 -16.26 13.96
N GLN A 174 17.49 -17.56 14.27
CA GLN A 174 16.58 -18.61 13.84
C GLN A 174 15.21 -18.46 14.52
N GLY A 175 14.12 -18.54 13.74
CA GLY A 175 12.77 -18.71 14.30
C GLY A 175 11.61 -18.06 13.53
N GLU A 176 11.87 -17.16 12.58
CA GLU A 176 10.82 -16.62 11.72
C GLU A 176 10.86 -17.34 10.37
N GLY A 177 9.76 -18.03 10.03
CA GLY A 177 9.57 -18.58 8.70
C GLY A 177 9.59 -17.44 7.71
N ASP A 178 10.75 -17.21 7.08
CA ASP A 178 10.99 -16.22 6.06
C ASP A 178 10.25 -16.65 4.77
N PRO A 179 9.13 -16.02 4.39
CA PRO A 179 8.43 -16.40 3.18
C PRO A 179 9.08 -15.80 1.93
N LEU A 180 10.19 -15.06 2.05
CA LEU A 180 10.80 -14.34 0.94
C LEU A 180 12.32 -14.27 1.09
N SER A 181 13.02 -15.34 0.69
CA SER A 181 14.39 -15.24 0.24
C SER A 181 14.46 -14.27 -0.94
N TRP A 182 14.95 -13.05 -0.71
CA TRP A 182 15.52 -12.19 -1.74
C TRP A 182 17.03 -12.38 -1.74
#